data_AF-A0A850R6U5-F1
#
_entry.id   AF-A0A850R6U5-F1
#
_cell.length_a   1.000
_cell.length_b   1.000
_cell.length_c   1.000
_cell.angle_alpha   90.00
_cell.angle_beta   90.00
_cell.angle_gamma   90.00
#
_symmetry.space_group_name_H-M   'P 1'
#
loop_
_entity.id
_entity.type
_entity.pdbx_description
1 polymer ?
#
loop_
_entity_poly.entity_id
_entity_poly.type
_entity_poly.pdbx_seq_one_letter_code
_entity_poly.pdbx_strand_id
1 'polypeptide(L)'
;RGKVQYADLGAENWQPISNLHSISSSRSKTLGYKRLTKSNPISCQIALYKSRPKGRKNQRSTRTNCHHPSPKIYSASTKEPWVLATNLPVEIRTPKQLVRLYSKRMQIEETFRDLKSPAYGLGLRHSRTSSSERFDIMLLIALMLQLTFWLAGVHGQKQGWDKHFQANTVKNRNVLSTVRLGMEVLRHSGYTITREDLLAAATLLAQNLFKHGCALGKL
;
A
#
# COMPACT_ATOMS: atom_id res chain seq x y z
N ARG A 1 9.77 -9.37 -22.02
CA ARG A 1 9.19 -8.07 -21.58
C ARG A 1 10.04 -6.96 -22.21
N GLY A 2 9.43 -6.05 -22.97
CA GLY A 2 10.16 -4.99 -23.68
C GLY A 2 10.98 -4.11 -22.73
N LYS A 3 12.16 -3.68 -23.17
CA LYS A 3 12.99 -2.72 -22.43
C LYS A 3 12.24 -1.38 -22.41
N VAL A 4 11.80 -0.93 -21.24
CA VAL A 4 11.16 0.39 -21.12
C VAL A 4 12.21 1.46 -21.37
N GLN A 5 11.91 2.41 -22.24
CA GLN A 5 12.80 3.50 -22.65
C GLN A 5 12.18 4.86 -22.32
N TYR A 6 13.05 5.85 -22.13
CA TYR A 6 12.69 7.26 -21.95
C TYR A 6 13.49 8.14 -22.92
N ALA A 7 12.95 9.30 -23.26
CA ALA A 7 13.59 10.32 -24.11
C ALA A 7 13.27 11.72 -23.58
N ASP A 8 14.04 12.72 -24.00
CA ASP A 8 13.73 14.12 -23.70
C ASP A 8 12.50 14.59 -24.50
N LEU A 9 11.85 15.65 -24.03
CA LEU A 9 10.73 16.25 -24.76
C LEU A 9 11.22 16.71 -26.14
N GLY A 10 10.53 16.29 -27.20
CA GLY A 10 10.87 16.65 -28.58
C GLY A 10 12.11 15.97 -29.16
N ALA A 11 12.86 15.16 -28.38
CA ALA A 11 14.04 14.46 -28.86
C ALA A 11 13.75 12.98 -29.19
N GLU A 12 14.52 12.42 -30.12
CA GLU A 12 14.49 10.99 -30.46
C GLU A 12 15.56 10.16 -29.73
N ASN A 13 16.12 10.70 -28.64
CA ASN A 13 17.21 10.11 -27.87
C ASN A 13 16.74 9.02 -26.88
N TRP A 14 16.09 7.98 -27.40
CA TRP A 14 15.55 6.90 -26.59
C TRP A 14 16.63 6.11 -25.84
N GLN A 15 16.61 6.18 -24.51
CA GLN A 15 17.52 5.47 -23.62
C GLN A 15 16.77 4.47 -22.73
N PRO A 16 17.37 3.33 -22.36
CA PRO A 16 16.74 2.39 -21.45
C PRO A 16 16.67 2.95 -20.01
N ILE A 17 15.57 2.66 -19.30
CA ILE A 17 15.38 3.10 -17.90
C ILE A 17 16.48 2.55 -16.97
N SER A 18 17.08 1.41 -17.30
CA SER A 18 18.19 0.84 -16.53
C SER A 18 19.36 1.81 -16.37
N ASN A 19 19.58 2.74 -17.30
CA ASN A 19 20.64 3.74 -17.19
C ASN A 19 20.42 4.67 -15.99
N LEU A 20 19.15 4.96 -15.67
CA LEU A 20 18.76 5.79 -14.52
C LEU A 20 19.05 5.13 -13.18
N HIS A 21 19.28 3.81 -13.14
CA HIS A 21 19.57 3.10 -11.90
C HIS A 21 20.91 3.52 -11.29
N SER A 22 21.89 3.87 -12.13
CA SER A 22 23.22 4.34 -11.70
C SER A 22 23.16 5.74 -11.05
N ILE A 23 22.28 6.60 -11.56
CA ILE A 23 22.11 8.00 -11.11
C ILE A 23 21.24 8.09 -9.84
N SER A 24 20.48 7.03 -9.55
CA SER A 24 19.51 6.98 -8.46
C SER A 24 20.19 6.95 -7.08
N SER A 25 19.73 7.82 -6.18
CA SER A 25 20.29 7.97 -4.83
C SER A 25 19.22 7.91 -3.74
N SER A 26 19.63 7.85 -2.47
CA SER A 26 18.69 7.93 -1.34
C SER A 26 18.02 9.29 -1.15
N ARG A 27 18.51 10.32 -1.84
CA ARG A 27 17.82 11.61 -1.98
C ARG A 27 16.94 11.53 -3.21
N SER A 28 15.65 11.81 -3.04
CA SER A 28 14.69 11.88 -4.14
C SER A 28 15.08 13.00 -5.10
N LYS A 29 15.18 12.70 -6.40
CA LYS A 29 15.49 13.67 -7.45
C LYS A 29 14.40 13.63 -8.52
N THR A 30 14.20 14.73 -9.24
CA THR A 30 13.40 14.73 -10.46
C THR A 30 14.29 14.94 -11.67
N LEU A 31 13.95 14.29 -12.79
CA LEU A 31 14.55 14.54 -14.10
C LEU A 31 13.72 15.53 -14.92
N GLY A 32 12.64 16.08 -14.35
CA GLY A 32 11.67 16.88 -15.08
C GLY A 32 10.78 16.04 -15.98
N TYR A 33 10.16 16.70 -16.96
CA TYR A 33 9.31 16.06 -17.96
C TYR A 33 10.13 15.32 -19.00
N LYS A 34 9.74 14.08 -19.28
CA LYS A 34 10.33 13.18 -20.27
C LYS A 34 9.22 12.43 -20.99
N ARG A 35 9.56 11.82 -22.12
CA ARG A 35 8.68 10.92 -22.86
C ARG A 35 9.00 9.49 -22.46
N LEU A 36 7.97 8.70 -22.16
CA LEU A 36 8.07 7.25 -22.01
C LEU A 36 7.51 6.55 -23.23
N THR A 37 8.03 5.35 -23.49
CA THR A 37 7.60 4.42 -24.56
C THR A 37 7.75 4.93 -26.00
N LYS A 38 8.55 4.22 -26.82
CA LYS A 38 8.85 4.63 -28.20
C LYS A 38 7.64 4.61 -29.14
N SER A 39 6.77 3.59 -29.02
CA SER A 39 5.65 3.37 -29.93
C SER A 39 4.45 4.29 -29.67
N ASN A 40 4.11 4.54 -28.40
CA ASN A 40 3.09 5.50 -27.99
C ASN A 40 3.70 6.42 -26.93
N PRO A 41 4.28 7.56 -27.33
CA PRO A 41 5.02 8.41 -26.41
C PRO A 41 4.13 9.13 -25.40
N ILE A 42 4.37 8.89 -24.12
CA ILE A 42 3.63 9.53 -23.02
C ILE A 42 4.54 10.54 -22.33
N SER A 43 4.14 11.80 -22.32
CA SER A 43 4.82 12.87 -21.59
C SER A 43 4.49 12.79 -20.10
N CYS A 44 5.49 12.63 -19.25
CA CYS A 44 5.32 12.55 -17.80
C CYS A 44 6.54 13.08 -17.07
N GLN A 45 6.35 13.46 -15.80
CA GLN A 45 7.48 13.78 -14.94
C GLN A 45 8.12 12.47 -14.43
N ILE A 46 9.45 12.41 -14.48
CA ILE A 46 10.21 11.30 -13.90
C ILE A 46 10.85 11.72 -12.57
N ALA A 47 10.69 10.88 -11.56
CA ALA A 47 11.37 10.98 -10.27
C ALA A 47 12.19 9.71 -9.97
N LEU A 48 13.36 9.91 -9.38
CA LEU A 48 14.30 8.85 -9.03
C LEU A 48 14.47 8.75 -7.53
N TYR A 49 14.49 7.53 -7.02
CA TYR A 49 14.76 7.26 -5.61
C TYR A 49 15.32 5.86 -5.38
N LYS A 50 16.38 5.72 -4.60
CA LYS A 50 16.92 4.43 -4.18
C LYS A 50 16.89 4.31 -2.66
N SER A 51 16.11 3.38 -2.13
CA SER A 51 16.04 3.18 -0.68
C SER A 51 17.39 2.69 -0.13
N ARG A 52 17.74 3.13 1.09
CA ARG A 52 18.90 2.60 1.79
C ARG A 52 18.65 1.13 2.20
N PRO A 53 19.65 0.25 2.13
CA PRO A 53 19.52 -1.11 2.61
C PRO A 53 19.09 -1.13 4.09
N LYS A 54 18.07 -1.93 4.41
CA LYS A 54 17.54 -2.08 5.78
C LYS A 54 18.09 -3.29 6.53
N GLY A 55 19.07 -4.00 5.97
CA GLY A 55 19.67 -5.20 6.60
C GLY A 55 18.72 -6.39 6.83
N ARG A 56 17.57 -6.44 6.14
CA ARG A 56 16.58 -7.50 6.33
C ARG A 56 17.14 -8.86 5.92
N LYS A 57 16.98 -9.86 6.78
CA LYS A 57 17.29 -11.27 6.52
C LYS A 57 16.01 -12.05 6.28
N ASN A 58 16.08 -13.08 5.44
CA ASN A 58 14.97 -14.00 5.24
C ASN A 58 14.80 -14.84 6.52
N GLN A 59 13.64 -14.74 7.17
CA GLN A 59 13.31 -15.47 8.41
C GLN A 59 12.48 -16.74 8.15
N ARG A 60 12.37 -17.20 6.89
CA ARG A 60 11.61 -18.41 6.57
C ARG A 60 12.31 -19.63 7.18
N SER A 61 11.54 -20.45 7.91
CA SER A 61 12.03 -21.70 8.48
C SER A 61 12.59 -22.60 7.38
N THR A 62 13.73 -23.24 7.67
CA THR A 62 14.38 -24.23 6.80
C THR A 62 13.45 -25.41 6.48
N ARG A 63 12.47 -25.70 7.34
CA ARG A 63 11.46 -26.76 7.15
C ARG A 63 10.37 -26.43 6.11
N THR A 64 10.29 -25.19 5.63
CA THR A 64 9.26 -24.74 4.69
C THR A 64 9.89 -24.23 3.40
N ASN A 65 9.85 -25.01 2.31
CA ASN A 65 10.21 -24.64 0.93
C ASN A 65 11.21 -23.47 0.83
N CYS A 66 12.36 -23.63 1.50
CA CYS A 66 13.39 -22.61 1.64
C CYS A 66 14.15 -22.36 0.34
N HIS A 67 14.05 -23.30 -0.61
CA HIS A 67 14.62 -23.25 -1.95
C HIS A 67 13.74 -22.56 -3.00
N HIS A 68 12.50 -22.18 -2.66
CA HIS A 68 11.64 -21.48 -3.63
C HIS A 68 12.32 -20.18 -4.10
N PRO A 69 12.31 -19.83 -5.40
CA PRO A 69 13.09 -18.69 -5.93
C PRO A 69 12.52 -17.32 -5.54
N SER A 70 11.24 -17.26 -5.17
CA SER A 70 10.54 -16.00 -4.89
C SER A 70 11.21 -15.07 -3.86
N PRO A 71 11.81 -15.53 -2.75
CA PRO A 71 12.49 -14.63 -1.81
C PRO A 71 13.68 -13.90 -2.44
N LYS A 72 14.44 -14.57 -3.32
CA LYS A 72 15.55 -13.95 -4.05
C LYS A 72 15.03 -12.87 -4.99
N ILE A 73 13.96 -13.15 -5.74
CA ILE A 73 13.31 -12.20 -6.66
C ILE A 73 12.77 -10.98 -5.90
N TYR A 74 12.02 -11.20 -4.81
CA TYR A 74 11.47 -10.11 -4.00
C TYR A 74 12.57 -9.27 -3.34
N SER A 75 13.64 -9.92 -2.87
CA SER A 75 14.79 -9.21 -2.30
C SER A 75 15.51 -8.36 -3.34
N ALA A 76 15.68 -8.87 -4.57
CA ALA A 76 16.32 -8.11 -5.65
C ALA A 76 15.46 -6.89 -6.02
N SER A 77 14.17 -7.11 -6.30
CA SER A 77 13.23 -6.03 -6.65
C SER A 77 13.09 -4.96 -5.57
N THR A 78 13.20 -5.32 -4.29
CA THR A 78 13.16 -4.33 -3.19
C THR A 78 14.41 -3.43 -3.16
N LYS A 79 15.56 -3.93 -3.63
CA LYS A 79 16.83 -3.19 -3.68
C LYS A 79 16.97 -2.34 -4.94
N GLU A 80 16.14 -2.58 -5.95
CA GLU A 80 16.13 -1.81 -7.18
C GLU A 80 15.70 -0.36 -6.91
N PRO A 81 16.34 0.61 -7.59
CA PRO A 81 15.92 1.99 -7.52
C PRO A 81 14.54 2.16 -8.17
N TRP A 82 13.75 3.05 -7.60
CA TRP A 82 12.46 3.44 -8.13
C TRP A 82 12.65 4.54 -9.18
N VAL A 83 12.13 4.25 -10.38
CA VAL A 83 11.92 5.23 -11.44
C VAL A 83 10.41 5.45 -11.54
N LEU A 84 9.95 6.56 -10.97
CA LEU A 84 8.54 6.87 -10.85
C LEU A 84 8.14 7.83 -11.98
N ALA A 85 7.20 7.38 -12.81
CA ALA A 85 6.54 8.20 -13.80
C ALA A 85 5.26 8.77 -13.20
N THR A 86 5.02 10.07 -13.32
CA THR A 86 3.82 10.70 -12.78
C THR A 86 3.29 11.82 -13.68
N ASN A 87 1.97 11.98 -13.67
CA ASN A 87 1.27 13.13 -14.23
C ASN A 87 1.05 14.25 -13.20
N LEU A 88 1.47 14.04 -11.94
CA LEU A 88 1.36 15.06 -10.91
C LEU A 88 2.35 16.19 -11.21
N PRO A 89 1.92 17.45 -11.24
CA PRO A 89 2.82 18.56 -11.52
C PRO A 89 3.80 18.78 -10.36
N VAL A 90 5.01 19.25 -10.72
CA VAL A 90 6.11 19.53 -9.78
C VAL A 90 5.70 20.50 -8.68
N GLU A 91 4.86 21.47 -9.03
CA GLU A 91 4.36 22.53 -8.16
C GLU A 91 3.50 21.99 -7.02
N ILE A 92 2.71 20.95 -7.28
CA ILE A 92 1.79 20.38 -6.28
C ILE A 92 2.53 19.40 -5.35
N ARG A 93 3.49 18.62 -5.87
CA ARG A 93 4.21 17.63 -5.06
C ARG A 93 5.71 17.61 -5.33
N THR A 94 6.45 17.80 -4.25
CA THR A 94 7.91 17.59 -4.24
C THR A 94 8.25 16.12 -4.52
N PRO A 95 9.44 15.81 -5.09
CA PRO A 95 9.88 14.44 -5.32
C PRO A 95 9.87 13.58 -4.04
N LYS A 96 10.11 14.19 -2.88
CA LYS A 96 10.06 13.53 -1.58
C LYS A 96 8.63 13.09 -1.21
N GLN A 97 7.64 13.96 -1.45
CA GLN A 97 6.22 13.63 -1.23
C GLN A 97 5.74 12.55 -2.20
N LEU A 98 6.18 12.59 -3.46
CA LEU A 98 5.86 11.56 -4.45
C LEU A 98 6.40 10.18 -4.04
N VAL A 99 7.66 10.11 -3.63
CA VAL A 99 8.27 8.86 -3.11
C VAL A 99 7.51 8.38 -1.88
N ARG A 100 7.13 9.28 -0.97
CA ARG A 100 6.33 8.94 0.22
C ARG A 100 4.96 8.36 -0.17
N LEU A 101 4.29 8.95 -1.17
CA LEU A 101 3.02 8.42 -1.68
C LEU A 101 3.21 7.02 -2.26
N TYR A 102 4.15 6.85 -3.19
CA TYR A 102 4.39 5.58 -3.85
C TYR A 102 4.88 4.50 -2.87
N SER A 103 5.57 4.89 -1.80
CA SER A 103 5.98 3.96 -0.74
C SER A 103 4.80 3.25 -0.05
N LYS A 104 3.60 3.83 -0.11
CA LYS A 104 2.36 3.22 0.41
C LYS A 104 1.84 2.08 -0.46
N ARG A 105 2.37 1.84 -1.68
CA ARG A 105 1.87 0.78 -2.59
C ARG A 105 1.77 -0.61 -1.95
N MET A 106 2.69 -0.91 -1.02
CA MET A 106 2.74 -2.20 -0.32
C MET A 106 1.50 -2.41 0.57
N GLN A 107 0.87 -1.34 1.06
CA GLN A 107 -0.35 -1.42 1.88
C GLN A 107 -1.52 -2.04 1.10
N ILE A 108 -1.55 -1.88 -0.23
CA ILE A 108 -2.55 -2.51 -1.10
C ILE A 108 -2.29 -4.03 -1.16
N GLU A 109 -1.04 -4.46 -1.31
CA GLU A 109 -0.68 -5.88 -1.31
C GLU A 109 -0.99 -6.57 0.03
N GLU A 110 -0.81 -5.85 1.14
CA GLU A 110 -1.22 -6.29 2.48
C GLU A 110 -2.75 -6.45 2.56
N THR A 111 -3.52 -5.46 2.12
CA THR A 111 -4.99 -5.55 2.06
C THR A 111 -5.47 -6.73 1.20
N PHE A 112 -4.86 -6.96 0.03
CA PHE A 112 -5.20 -8.13 -0.79
C PHE A 112 -4.85 -9.46 -0.13
N ARG A 113 -3.77 -9.49 0.67
CA ARG A 113 -3.40 -10.69 1.43
C ARG A 113 -4.42 -10.98 2.50
N ASP A 114 -4.86 -9.96 3.23
CA ASP A 114 -5.87 -10.09 4.29
C ASP A 114 -7.21 -10.55 3.71
N LEU A 115 -7.68 -9.95 2.62
CA LEU A 115 -8.88 -10.38 1.92
C LEU A 115 -8.82 -11.87 1.53
N LYS A 116 -7.67 -12.33 1.02
CA LYS A 116 -7.48 -13.71 0.54
C LYS A 116 -7.22 -14.72 1.67
N SER A 117 -6.66 -14.31 2.79
CA SER A 117 -6.15 -15.20 3.84
C SER A 117 -7.29 -15.85 4.63
N PRO A 118 -7.39 -17.19 4.66
CA PRO A 118 -8.38 -17.87 5.50
C PRO A 118 -8.11 -17.76 7.00
N ALA A 119 -6.84 -17.77 7.38
CA ALA A 119 -6.46 -17.77 8.80
C ALA A 119 -6.53 -16.37 9.42
N TYR A 120 -6.22 -15.33 8.65
CA TYR A 120 -5.96 -13.99 9.21
C TYR A 120 -6.90 -12.90 8.70
N GLY A 121 -7.69 -13.15 7.66
CA GLY A 121 -8.65 -12.16 7.15
C GLY A 121 -9.95 -12.80 6.67
N LEU A 122 -10.42 -12.42 5.48
CA LEU A 122 -11.79 -12.75 5.04
C LEU A 122 -11.92 -14.09 4.30
N GLY A 123 -10.82 -14.82 4.11
CA GLY A 123 -10.87 -16.18 3.57
C GLY A 123 -11.35 -16.32 2.13
N LEU A 124 -11.19 -15.30 1.29
CA LEU A 124 -11.67 -15.32 -0.09
C LEU A 124 -11.07 -16.48 -0.93
N ARG A 125 -9.91 -17.05 -0.55
CA ARG A 125 -9.37 -18.27 -1.19
C ARG A 125 -10.28 -19.49 -1.07
N HIS A 126 -11.16 -19.54 -0.08
CA HIS A 126 -12.08 -20.64 0.14
C HIS A 126 -13.45 -20.44 -0.54
N SER A 127 -13.65 -19.37 -1.32
CA SER A 127 -14.91 -19.12 -2.01
C SER A 127 -15.29 -20.23 -3.00
N ARG A 128 -14.29 -20.81 -3.68
CA ARG A 128 -14.43 -21.86 -4.73
C ARG A 128 -15.48 -21.54 -5.81
N THR A 129 -15.87 -20.28 -5.98
CA THR A 129 -16.85 -19.87 -6.99
C THR A 129 -16.22 -19.75 -8.37
N SER A 130 -16.94 -20.18 -9.40
CA SER A 130 -16.58 -20.04 -10.81
C SER A 130 -17.39 -18.95 -11.53
N SER A 131 -18.45 -18.42 -10.92
CA SER A 131 -19.26 -17.31 -11.47
C SER A 131 -18.66 -15.96 -11.08
N SER A 132 -18.48 -15.10 -12.08
CA SER A 132 -18.06 -13.69 -11.93
C SER A 132 -19.01 -12.91 -11.05
N GLU A 133 -20.31 -13.06 -11.27
CA GLU A 133 -21.37 -12.31 -10.61
C GLU A 133 -21.38 -12.62 -9.11
N ARG A 134 -21.24 -13.90 -8.75
CA ARG A 134 -21.11 -14.32 -7.35
C ARG A 134 -19.84 -13.77 -6.71
N PHE A 135 -18.74 -13.74 -7.45
CA PHE A 135 -17.48 -13.20 -6.95
C PHE A 135 -17.57 -11.68 -6.70
N ASP A 136 -18.23 -10.94 -7.58
CA ASP A 136 -18.46 -9.50 -7.43
C ASP A 136 -19.30 -9.21 -6.18
N ILE A 137 -20.36 -9.99 -5.93
CA ILE A 137 -21.17 -9.90 -4.70
C ILE A 137 -20.30 -10.17 -3.46
N MET A 138 -19.45 -11.21 -3.50
CA MET A 138 -18.54 -11.50 -2.38
C MET A 138 -17.54 -10.37 -2.13
N LEU A 139 -17.02 -9.73 -3.18
CA LEU A 139 -16.13 -8.57 -3.06
C LEU A 139 -16.87 -7.37 -2.47
N LEU A 140 -18.12 -7.15 -2.84
CA LEU A 140 -18.95 -6.09 -2.26
C LEU A 140 -19.20 -6.33 -0.76
N ILE A 141 -19.58 -7.55 -0.36
CA ILE A 141 -19.74 -7.92 1.05
C ILE A 141 -18.43 -7.73 1.80
N ALA A 142 -17.31 -8.18 1.24
CA ALA A 142 -15.99 -8.00 1.83
C ALA A 142 -15.60 -6.54 2.00
N LEU A 143 -15.93 -5.67 1.03
CA LEU A 143 -15.73 -4.23 1.12
C LEU A 143 -16.55 -3.61 2.26
N MET A 144 -17.83 -3.97 2.37
CA MET A 144 -18.70 -3.49 3.45
C MET A 144 -18.20 -3.94 4.82
N LEU A 145 -17.81 -5.21 4.97
CA LEU A 145 -17.20 -5.73 6.21
C LEU A 145 -15.91 -4.98 6.56
N GLN A 146 -15.04 -4.75 5.57
CA GLN A 146 -13.79 -4.02 5.76
C GLN A 146 -14.04 -2.59 6.26
N LEU A 147 -15.07 -1.90 5.73
CA LEU A 147 -15.47 -0.58 6.19
C LEU A 147 -15.97 -0.63 7.64
N THR A 148 -16.81 -1.61 7.98
CA THR A 148 -17.29 -1.81 9.36
C THR A 148 -16.13 -2.05 10.33
N PHE A 149 -15.15 -2.88 9.96
CA PHE A 149 -13.94 -3.09 10.76
C PHE A 149 -13.10 -1.81 10.90
N TRP A 150 -13.03 -0.97 9.86
CA TRP A 150 -12.38 0.33 9.98
C TRP A 150 -13.07 1.22 11.02
N LEU A 151 -14.41 1.32 10.98
CA LEU A 151 -15.17 2.14 11.93
C LEU A 151 -15.04 1.62 13.36
N ALA A 152 -15.25 0.32 13.58
CA ALA A 152 -15.07 -0.31 14.88
C ALA A 152 -13.62 -0.17 15.40
N GLY A 153 -12.63 -0.29 14.51
CA GLY A 153 -11.23 -0.12 14.85
C GLY A 153 -10.84 1.31 15.21
N VAL A 154 -11.37 2.31 14.50
CA VAL A 154 -11.17 3.73 14.84
C VAL A 154 -11.79 4.03 16.20
N HIS A 155 -12.99 3.52 16.47
CA HIS A 155 -13.62 3.64 17.78
C HIS A 155 -12.77 2.96 18.87
N GLY A 156 -12.37 1.70 18.66
CA GLY A 156 -11.55 0.94 19.61
C GLY A 156 -10.20 1.61 19.90
N GLN A 157 -9.56 2.24 18.91
CA GLN A 157 -8.35 3.04 19.12
C GLN A 157 -8.61 4.26 20.02
N LYS A 158 -9.74 4.95 19.82
CA LYS A 158 -10.12 6.11 20.65
C LYS A 158 -10.33 5.70 22.12
N GLN A 159 -10.91 4.52 22.35
CA GLN A 159 -11.12 3.96 23.70
C GLN A 159 -9.87 3.30 24.30
N GLY A 160 -8.79 3.15 23.53
CA GLY A 160 -7.57 2.49 23.97
C GLY A 160 -7.67 0.96 24.11
N TRP A 161 -8.65 0.34 23.44
CA TRP A 161 -8.87 -1.11 23.47
C TRP A 161 -7.80 -1.89 22.69
N ASP A 162 -7.04 -1.22 21.84
CA ASP A 162 -5.88 -1.81 21.15
C ASP A 162 -4.89 -2.47 22.11
N LYS A 163 -4.77 -1.91 23.32
CA LYS A 163 -3.91 -2.44 24.39
C LYS A 163 -4.37 -3.80 24.92
N HIS A 164 -5.67 -4.10 24.85
CA HIS A 164 -6.21 -5.37 25.32
C HIS A 164 -5.90 -6.54 24.37
N PHE A 165 -5.63 -6.22 23.10
CA PHE A 165 -5.36 -7.21 22.05
C PHE A 165 -3.87 -7.32 21.69
N GLN A 166 -2.98 -6.67 22.44
CA GLN A 166 -1.53 -6.78 22.24
C GLN A 166 -0.86 -7.40 23.47
N ALA A 167 0.03 -8.37 23.22
CA ALA A 167 0.88 -8.95 24.26
C ALA A 167 2.13 -8.10 24.54
N ASN A 168 2.45 -7.15 23.66
CA ASN A 168 3.68 -6.37 23.72
C ASN A 168 3.46 -5.09 24.55
N THR A 169 4.53 -4.60 25.18
CA THR A 169 4.52 -3.36 25.99
C THR A 169 4.64 -2.07 25.18
N VAL A 170 4.49 -2.14 23.85
CA VAL A 170 4.63 -1.00 22.96
C VAL A 170 3.47 -0.02 23.16
N LYS A 171 3.80 1.23 23.50
CA LYS A 171 2.81 2.31 23.73
C LYS A 171 2.93 3.49 22.75
N ASN A 172 4.00 3.53 21.94
CA ASN A 172 4.32 4.68 21.08
C ASN A 172 3.76 4.57 19.66
N ARG A 173 3.13 3.44 19.30
CA ARG A 173 2.55 3.20 17.98
C ARG A 173 1.49 2.11 18.05
N ASN A 174 0.57 2.12 17.10
CA ASN A 174 -0.41 1.06 16.93
C ASN A 174 0.32 -0.23 16.51
N VAL A 175 0.13 -1.31 17.27
CA VAL A 175 0.68 -2.63 16.96
C VAL A 175 -0.20 -3.37 15.95
N LEU A 176 -1.52 -3.35 16.17
CA LEU A 176 -2.51 -3.89 15.24
C LEU A 176 -2.92 -2.81 14.22
N SER A 177 -3.19 -3.23 12.99
CA SER A 177 -3.85 -2.36 12.02
C SER A 177 -5.25 -1.99 12.53
N THR A 178 -5.76 -0.82 12.14
CA THR A 178 -7.11 -0.37 12.53
C THR A 178 -8.18 -1.41 12.19
N VAL A 179 -8.10 -1.99 10.99
CA VAL A 179 -9.00 -3.07 10.55
C VAL A 179 -8.90 -4.28 11.47
N ARG A 180 -7.68 -4.74 11.79
CA ARG A 180 -7.51 -5.94 12.62
C ARG A 180 -8.07 -5.69 14.02
N LEU A 181 -7.85 -4.50 14.58
CA LEU A 181 -8.45 -4.15 15.86
C LEU A 181 -9.98 -4.20 15.78
N GLY A 182 -10.59 -3.58 14.78
CA GLY A 182 -12.05 -3.60 14.64
C GLY A 182 -12.61 -5.01 14.46
N MET A 183 -11.89 -5.88 13.76
CA MET A 183 -12.23 -7.29 13.66
C MET A 183 -12.21 -8.01 15.02
N GLU A 184 -11.19 -7.79 15.85
CA GLU A 184 -11.14 -8.41 17.19
C GLU A 184 -12.20 -7.83 18.12
N VAL A 185 -12.38 -6.51 18.12
CA VAL A 185 -13.40 -5.83 18.93
C VAL A 185 -14.79 -6.41 18.63
N LEU A 186 -15.15 -6.58 17.36
CA LEU A 186 -16.45 -7.16 16.98
C LEU A 186 -16.57 -8.67 17.23
N ARG A 187 -15.46 -9.39 17.44
CA ARG A 187 -15.49 -10.83 17.78
C ARG A 187 -15.80 -11.09 19.26
N HIS A 188 -15.63 -10.09 20.12
CA HIS A 188 -15.77 -10.24 21.56
C HIS A 188 -16.96 -9.44 22.10
N SER A 189 -17.86 -10.10 22.83
CA SER A 189 -19.06 -9.47 23.41
C SER A 189 -18.77 -8.44 24.49
N GLY A 190 -17.55 -8.41 25.04
CA GLY A 190 -17.12 -7.45 26.06
C GLY A 190 -16.91 -6.02 25.55
N TYR A 191 -17.05 -5.79 24.25
CA TYR A 191 -16.88 -4.47 23.64
C TYR A 191 -18.17 -4.03 22.95
N THR A 192 -18.90 -3.15 23.60
CA THR A 192 -20.14 -2.61 23.07
C THR A 192 -19.86 -1.40 22.18
N ILE A 193 -20.42 -1.40 20.98
CA ILE A 193 -20.34 -0.28 20.05
C ILE A 193 -21.76 0.12 19.67
N THR A 194 -22.12 1.36 19.95
CA THR A 194 -23.43 1.92 19.59
C THR A 194 -23.43 2.49 18.17
N ARG A 195 -24.60 2.85 17.66
CA ARG A 195 -24.72 3.50 16.35
C ARG A 195 -24.03 4.87 16.36
N GLU A 196 -24.20 5.61 17.44
CA GLU A 196 -23.61 6.93 17.67
C GLU A 196 -22.08 6.85 17.65
N ASP A 197 -21.52 5.81 18.25
CA ASP A 197 -20.08 5.54 18.24
C ASP A 197 -19.53 5.33 16.82
N LEU A 198 -20.25 4.57 15.99
CA LEU A 198 -19.87 4.33 14.59
C LEU A 198 -19.96 5.61 13.75
N LEU A 199 -20.97 6.45 13.98
CA LEU A 199 -21.10 7.75 13.32
C LEU A 199 -19.93 8.67 13.68
N ALA A 200 -19.59 8.76 14.97
CA ALA A 200 -18.44 9.53 15.43
C ALA A 200 -17.11 9.00 14.85
N ALA A 201 -16.97 7.68 14.77
CA ALA A 201 -15.81 7.04 14.13
C ALA A 201 -15.75 7.34 12.63
N ALA A 202 -16.89 7.39 11.94
CA ALA A 202 -16.97 7.75 10.52
C ALA A 202 -16.53 9.19 10.27
N THR A 203 -16.96 10.14 11.12
CA THR A 203 -16.49 11.53 11.06
C THR A 203 -14.99 11.62 11.26
N LEU A 204 -14.44 10.91 12.25
CA LEU A 204 -13.00 10.89 12.51
C LEU A 204 -12.22 10.27 11.34
N LEU A 205 -12.75 9.19 10.76
CA LEU A 205 -12.18 8.56 9.58
C LEU A 205 -12.15 9.53 8.39
N ALA A 206 -13.26 10.23 8.13
CA ALA A 206 -13.34 11.23 7.07
C ALA A 206 -12.32 12.37 7.28
N GLN A 207 -12.22 12.91 8.50
CA GLN A 207 -11.22 13.93 8.84
C GLN A 207 -9.78 13.44 8.59
N ASN A 208 -9.48 12.19 8.95
CA ASN A 208 -8.17 11.59 8.69
C ASN A 208 -7.89 11.42 7.19
N LEU A 209 -8.90 11.04 6.39
CA LEU A 209 -8.79 10.93 4.94
C LEU A 209 -8.51 12.28 4.27
N PHE A 210 -9.15 13.36 4.75
CA PHE A 210 -8.88 14.72 4.29
C PHE A 210 -7.48 15.20 4.70
N LYS A 211 -7.10 15.02 5.97
CA LYS A 211 -5.79 15.43 6.50
C LYS A 211 -4.62 14.76 5.78
N HIS A 212 -4.79 13.50 5.37
CA HIS A 212 -3.75 12.72 4.72
C HIS A 212 -3.86 12.66 3.19
N GLY A 213 -4.78 13.44 2.59
CA GLY A 213 -4.88 13.67 1.15
C GLY A 213 -5.28 12.44 0.34
N CYS A 214 -5.98 11.49 0.96
CA CYS A 214 -6.55 10.31 0.27
C CYS A 214 -7.97 10.55 -0.20
N ALA A 215 -8.73 11.43 0.47
CA ALA A 215 -9.95 11.98 -0.09
C ALA A 215 -9.54 13.02 -1.13
N LEU A 216 -9.79 12.70 -2.39
CA LEU A 216 -9.81 13.58 -3.57
C LEU A 216 -9.04 14.88 -3.34
N GLY A 217 -7.79 14.92 -3.81
CA GLY A 217 -7.07 16.18 -3.90
C GLY A 217 -8.00 17.23 -4.51
N LYS A 218 -7.92 18.48 -4.05
CA LYS A 218 -8.46 19.61 -4.80
C LYS A 218 -7.96 19.44 -6.24
N LEU A 219 -8.82 18.92 -7.10
CA LEU A 219 -8.71 18.99 -8.54
C LEU A 219 -9.11 20.41 -8.92
#